data_AF-A0A1H9FZD6-F1
#
_entry.id   AF-A0A1H9FZD6-F1
#
_cell.length_a   1.000
_cell.length_b   1.000
_cell.length_c   1.000
_cell.angle_alpha   90.00
_cell.angle_beta   90.00
_cell.angle_gamma   90.00
#
_symmetry.space_group_name_H-M   'P 1'
#
loop_
_entity.id
_entity.type
_entity.pdbx_description
1 polymer ?
#
loop_
_entity_poly.entity_id
_entity_poly.type
_entity_poly.pdbx_seq_one_letter_code
_entity_poly.pdbx_strand_id
1 'polypeptide(L)'
;MNSNRISSERVVAVVGLFFLLIAAITSLFFNGDPKSIIEKVADTNIVIPVVHFLCVGLTIIHIIRPNSYLMLAILLIESELTILTHYEELGIFFFYAAIIFMLCTDFLAEKSKKPIWILFVIHFITLCLTYTHGIKAMLIDIGYSVFCYSFYLWIYSILKAKFSCLIPKNVRENNTIIGKPAGSVIKLSDYNLNERQRTYLMEHIHNKLSYKEIGEKYFVSLSTVKKIFADIFKIFNVSNIEELRLLLLQYQVEE
;
A
#
# COMPACT_ATOMS: atom_id res chain seq x y z
N MET A 1 18.42 16.00 -4.49
CA MET A 1 18.01 15.06 -3.42
C MET A 1 17.77 15.87 -2.15
N ASN A 2 16.52 16.11 -1.76
CA ASN A 2 16.20 16.87 -0.54
C ASN A 2 16.28 15.94 0.68
N SER A 3 17.21 16.22 1.60
CA SER A 3 17.60 15.32 2.69
C SER A 3 16.76 15.42 3.98
N ASN A 4 15.73 16.28 4.08
CA ASN A 4 15.02 16.51 5.34
C ASN A 4 13.49 16.58 5.21
N ARG A 5 12.87 15.67 4.45
CA ARG A 5 11.43 15.44 4.59
C ARG A 5 11.25 14.29 5.58
N ILE A 6 10.79 14.60 6.79
CA ILE A 6 10.33 13.59 7.75
C ILE A 6 9.17 12.85 7.05
N SER A 7 9.42 11.62 6.59
CA SER A 7 8.37 10.77 6.05
C SER A 7 7.52 10.24 7.21
N SER A 8 6.21 10.16 7.02
CA SER A 8 5.27 9.57 7.99
C SER A 8 5.70 8.17 8.42
N GLU A 9 6.27 7.40 7.50
CA GLU A 9 6.85 6.07 7.75
C GLU A 9 7.97 6.10 8.80
N ARG A 10 8.88 7.08 8.72
CA ARG A 10 9.97 7.22 9.70
C ARG A 10 9.44 7.62 11.08
N VAL A 11 8.40 8.44 11.14
CA VAL A 11 7.77 8.80 12.42
C VAL A 11 7.17 7.57 13.09
N VAL A 12 6.42 6.76 12.33
CA VAL A 12 5.85 5.51 12.83
C VAL A 12 6.95 4.55 13.28
N ALA A 13 8.03 4.40 12.51
CA ALA A 13 9.14 3.53 12.88
C ALA A 13 9.87 3.99 14.16
N VAL A 14 10.06 5.29 14.37
CA VAL A 14 10.70 5.83 15.58
C VAL A 14 9.81 5.65 16.81
N VAL A 15 8.50 5.92 16.69
CA VAL A 15 7.55 5.69 17.80
C VAL A 15 7.42 4.20 18.09
N GLY A 16 7.38 3.35 17.06
CA GLY A 16 7.39 1.90 17.18
C GLY A 16 8.67 1.37 17.85
N LEU A 17 9.84 1.94 17.53
CA LEU A 17 11.10 1.60 18.20
C LEU A 17 11.03 1.88 19.70
N PHE A 18 10.47 3.02 20.10
CA PHE A 18 10.31 3.35 21.52
C PHE A 18 9.40 2.35 22.23
N PHE A 19 8.27 1.99 21.61
CA PHE A 19 7.37 0.96 22.13
C PHE A 19 8.07 -0.41 22.26
N LEU A 20 8.78 -0.85 21.22
CA LEU A 20 9.50 -2.13 21.21
C LEU A 20 10.64 -2.18 22.22
N LEU A 21 11.35 -1.06 22.45
CA LEU A 21 12.38 -0.97 23.48
C LEU A 21 11.78 -1.13 24.88
N ILE A 22 10.63 -0.50 25.14
CA ILE A 22 9.92 -0.69 26.42
C ILE A 22 9.48 -2.15 26.55
N ALA A 23 8.86 -2.73 25.52
CA ALA A 23 8.43 -4.13 25.55
C ALA A 23 9.61 -5.10 25.80
N ALA A 24 10.73 -4.91 25.10
CA ALA A 24 11.95 -5.71 25.27
C ALA A 24 12.50 -5.59 26.70
N ILE A 25 12.63 -4.37 27.23
CA ILE A 25 13.12 -4.12 28.58
C ILE A 25 12.19 -4.74 29.62
N THR A 26 10.88 -4.50 29.52
CA THR A 26 9.86 -5.08 30.41
C THR A 26 9.92 -6.61 30.37
N SER A 27 10.04 -7.23 29.21
CA SER A 27 10.11 -8.69 29.10
C SER A 27 11.32 -9.31 29.82
N LEU A 28 12.46 -8.59 29.93
CA LEU A 28 13.61 -9.01 30.74
C LEU A 28 13.37 -8.85 32.25
N PHE A 29 12.76 -7.74 32.67
CA PHE A 29 12.58 -7.43 34.10
C PHE A 29 11.48 -8.25 34.76
N PHE A 30 10.47 -8.67 34.00
CA PHE A 30 9.32 -9.40 34.53
C PHE A 30 9.39 -10.92 34.32
N ASN A 31 10.57 -11.45 33.94
CA ASN A 31 10.77 -12.88 33.72
C ASN A 31 9.74 -13.46 32.73
N GLY A 32 9.64 -12.82 31.55
CA GLY A 32 8.73 -13.23 30.50
C GLY A 32 7.26 -13.14 30.91
N ASP A 33 6.46 -14.11 30.45
CA ASP A 33 5.05 -14.26 30.81
C ASP A 33 4.75 -15.74 31.12
N PRO A 34 4.70 -16.13 32.41
CA PRO A 34 4.42 -17.49 32.87
C PRO A 34 2.93 -17.86 32.80
N LYS A 35 2.12 -17.08 32.09
CA LYS A 35 0.79 -17.51 31.66
C LYS A 35 0.72 -17.68 30.15
N SER A 36 1.74 -17.23 29.41
CA SER A 36 1.76 -17.28 27.96
C SER A 36 1.58 -18.69 27.41
N ILE A 37 1.08 -18.76 26.19
CA ILE A 37 0.94 -20.03 25.46
C ILE A 37 2.32 -20.61 25.15
N ILE A 38 3.34 -19.74 25.01
CA ILE A 38 4.73 -20.08 24.68
C ILE A 38 5.37 -20.94 25.76
N GLU A 39 5.03 -20.74 27.04
CA GLU A 39 5.60 -21.49 28.17
C GLU A 39 5.44 -23.01 28.03
N LYS A 40 4.41 -23.45 27.31
CA LYS A 40 4.15 -24.87 27.05
C LYS A 40 5.18 -25.52 26.13
N VAL A 41 5.97 -24.72 25.41
CA VAL A 41 6.86 -25.18 24.34
C VAL A 41 8.28 -24.68 24.54
N ALA A 42 8.48 -23.53 25.17
CA ALA A 42 9.79 -22.93 25.36
C ALA A 42 9.85 -22.00 26.59
N ASP A 43 11.06 -21.73 27.05
CA ASP A 43 11.30 -20.80 28.17
C ASP A 43 10.97 -19.36 27.75
N THR A 44 9.94 -18.80 28.38
CA THR A 44 9.40 -17.47 28.11
C THR A 44 10.36 -16.36 28.51
N ASN A 45 11.25 -16.63 29.47
CA ASN A 45 12.33 -15.73 29.88
C ASN A 45 13.37 -15.51 28.78
N ILE A 46 13.44 -16.44 27.82
CA ILE A 46 14.40 -16.39 26.73
C ILE A 46 13.69 -15.96 25.45
N VAL A 47 12.60 -16.65 25.09
CA VAL A 47 11.94 -16.46 23.79
C VAL A 47 11.37 -15.05 23.65
N ILE A 48 10.62 -14.55 24.64
CA ILE A 48 9.93 -13.26 24.53
C ILE A 48 10.94 -12.11 24.40
N PRO A 49 11.96 -11.99 25.28
CA PRO A 49 12.96 -10.95 25.12
C PRO A 49 13.75 -11.06 23.82
N VAL A 50 14.16 -12.27 23.43
CA VAL A 50 14.95 -12.46 22.20
C VAL A 50 14.17 -11.99 20.98
N VAL A 51 12.88 -12.32 20.88
CA VAL A 51 12.06 -11.88 19.75
C VAL A 51 11.87 -10.36 19.76
N HIS A 52 11.57 -9.75 20.91
CA HIS A 52 11.47 -8.28 21.00
C HIS A 52 12.79 -7.58 20.63
N PHE A 53 13.95 -8.06 21.12
CA PHE A 53 15.25 -7.48 20.75
C PHE A 53 15.57 -7.67 19.27
N LEU A 54 15.17 -8.80 18.68
CA LEU A 54 15.27 -9.01 17.25
C LEU A 54 14.42 -7.97 16.49
N CYS A 55 13.17 -7.75 16.89
CA CYS A 55 12.29 -6.73 16.32
C CYS A 55 12.84 -5.30 16.50
N VAL A 56 13.45 -4.99 17.65
CA VAL A 56 14.17 -3.72 17.88
C VAL A 56 15.30 -3.56 16.87
N GLY A 57 16.13 -4.60 16.70
CA GLY A 57 17.23 -4.59 15.72
C GLY A 57 16.74 -4.39 14.29
N LEU A 58 15.69 -5.13 13.88
CA LEU A 58 15.06 -4.96 12.57
C LEU A 58 14.49 -3.56 12.38
N THR A 59 13.91 -2.96 13.43
CA THR A 59 13.35 -1.60 13.40
C THR A 59 14.46 -0.55 13.22
N ILE A 60 15.59 -0.70 13.90
CA ILE A 60 16.77 0.16 13.71
C ILE A 60 17.27 0.06 12.26
N ILE A 61 17.38 -1.15 11.73
CA ILE A 61 17.78 -1.37 10.32
C ILE A 61 16.78 -0.68 9.38
N HIS A 62 15.47 -0.81 9.64
CA HIS A 62 14.42 -0.17 8.84
C HIS A 62 14.50 1.37 8.89
N ILE A 63 14.82 1.97 10.04
CA ILE A 63 14.98 3.43 10.17
C ILE A 63 16.16 3.93 9.33
N ILE A 64 17.30 3.21 9.37
CA ILE A 64 18.51 3.56 8.61
C ILE A 64 18.29 3.33 7.11
N ARG A 65 17.70 2.19 6.76
CA ARG A 65 17.43 1.77 5.38
C ARG A 65 15.96 1.38 5.24
N PRO A 66 15.09 2.34 4.84
CA PRO A 66 13.66 2.08 4.67
C PRO A 66 13.43 0.90 3.74
N ASN A 67 12.80 -0.14 4.27
CA ASN A 67 12.45 -1.34 3.54
C ASN A 67 11.09 -1.84 4.03
N SER A 68 10.09 -1.76 3.16
CA SER A 68 8.72 -2.15 3.47
C SER A 68 8.60 -3.62 3.89
N TYR A 69 9.48 -4.52 3.41
CA TYR A 69 9.47 -5.93 3.81
C TYR A 69 9.89 -6.10 5.27
N LEU A 70 10.81 -5.27 5.76
CA LEU A 70 11.22 -5.30 7.18
C LEU A 70 10.08 -4.83 8.08
N MET A 71 9.39 -3.74 7.73
CA MET A 71 8.23 -3.27 8.50
C MET A 71 7.13 -4.34 8.56
N LEU A 72 6.84 -4.97 7.42
CA LEU A 72 5.86 -6.06 7.37
C LEU A 72 6.27 -7.24 8.26
N ALA A 73 7.54 -7.66 8.21
CA ALA A 73 8.03 -8.74 9.05
C ALA A 73 7.94 -8.42 10.55
N ILE A 74 8.32 -7.21 10.96
CA ILE A 74 8.22 -6.75 12.35
C ILE A 74 6.77 -6.81 12.84
N LEU A 75 5.83 -6.25 12.07
CA LEU A 75 4.41 -6.25 12.43
C LEU A 75 3.83 -7.66 12.57
N LEU A 76 4.20 -8.58 11.66
CA LEU A 76 3.72 -9.96 11.70
C LEU A 76 4.33 -10.75 12.87
N ILE A 77 5.63 -10.59 13.14
CA ILE A 77 6.29 -11.27 14.26
C ILE A 77 5.71 -10.77 15.60
N GLU A 78 5.60 -9.45 15.77
CA GLU A 78 5.05 -8.85 16.99
C GLU A 78 3.56 -9.17 17.16
N SER A 79 2.80 -9.26 16.07
CA SER A 79 1.40 -9.71 16.09
C SER A 79 1.27 -11.08 16.75
N GLU A 80 1.96 -12.09 16.24
CA GLU A 80 1.86 -13.44 16.78
C GLU A 80 2.43 -13.53 18.19
N LEU A 81 3.57 -12.88 18.45
CA LEU A 81 4.18 -12.86 19.79
C LEU A 81 3.22 -12.30 20.83
N THR A 82 2.57 -11.16 20.55
CA THR A 82 1.66 -10.48 21.49
C THR A 82 0.38 -11.27 21.75
N ILE A 83 -0.20 -11.93 20.73
CA ILE A 83 -1.34 -12.86 20.96
C ILE A 83 -0.91 -14.01 21.88
N LEU A 84 0.28 -14.56 21.66
CA LEU A 84 0.79 -15.67 22.45
C LEU A 84 1.17 -15.29 23.90
N THR A 85 1.35 -13.99 24.20
CA THR A 85 1.74 -13.43 25.50
C THR A 85 0.65 -12.62 26.21
N HIS A 86 -0.63 -12.97 25.99
CA HIS A 86 -1.80 -12.35 26.66
C HIS A 86 -2.04 -10.87 26.33
N TYR A 87 -1.57 -10.42 25.16
CA TYR A 87 -1.89 -9.11 24.61
C TYR A 87 -2.64 -9.29 23.27
N GLU A 88 -3.72 -10.07 23.31
CA GLU A 88 -4.48 -10.51 22.14
C GLU A 88 -4.99 -9.35 21.29
N GLU A 89 -5.59 -8.33 21.90
CA GLU A 89 -6.14 -7.19 21.15
C GLU A 89 -5.05 -6.39 20.43
N LEU A 90 -3.89 -6.23 21.06
CA LEU A 90 -2.76 -5.54 20.46
C LEU A 90 -2.18 -6.34 19.29
N GLY A 91 -2.06 -7.66 19.45
CA GLY A 91 -1.57 -8.52 18.38
C GLY A 91 -2.52 -8.58 17.20
N ILE A 92 -3.83 -8.69 17.44
CA ILE A 92 -4.86 -8.60 16.41
C ILE A 92 -4.78 -7.26 15.67
N PHE A 93 -4.55 -6.16 16.40
CA PHE A 93 -4.33 -4.85 15.79
C PHE A 93 -3.09 -4.84 14.86
N PHE A 94 -1.96 -5.39 15.30
CA PHE A 94 -0.75 -5.47 14.48
C PHE A 94 -0.92 -6.34 13.24
N PHE A 95 -1.65 -7.47 13.36
CA PHE A 95 -2.00 -8.30 12.22
C PHE A 95 -2.72 -7.50 11.13
N TYR A 96 -3.80 -6.81 11.49
CA TYR A 96 -4.57 -6.04 10.50
C TYR A 96 -3.83 -4.80 10.00
N ALA A 97 -2.99 -4.18 10.83
CA ALA A 97 -2.08 -3.13 10.39
C ALA A 97 -1.12 -3.65 9.30
N ALA A 98 -0.57 -4.86 9.47
CA ALA A 98 0.28 -5.51 8.47
C ALA A 98 -0.47 -5.80 7.16
N ILE A 99 -1.71 -6.30 7.25
CA ILE A 99 -2.56 -6.57 6.07
C ILE A 99 -2.87 -5.28 5.30
N ILE A 100 -3.27 -4.21 5.98
CA ILE A 100 -3.52 -2.92 5.31
C ILE A 100 -2.24 -2.38 4.70
N PHE A 101 -1.12 -2.44 5.42
CA PHE A 101 0.16 -2.02 4.89
C PHE A 101 0.52 -2.78 3.61
N MET A 102 0.29 -4.09 3.58
CA MET A 102 0.47 -4.92 2.39
C MET A 102 -0.46 -4.55 1.23
N LEU A 103 -1.70 -4.13 1.51
CA LEU A 103 -2.66 -3.68 0.50
C LEU A 103 -2.35 -2.28 -0.05
N CYS A 104 -1.75 -1.41 0.77
CA CYS A 104 -1.35 -0.06 0.40
C CYS A 104 0.01 0.01 -0.31
N THR A 105 0.78 -1.07 -0.26
CA THR A 105 2.09 -1.18 -0.94
C THR A 105 1.98 -2.11 -2.14
N ASP A 106 2.87 -1.95 -3.13
CA ASP A 106 2.87 -2.75 -4.37
C ASP A 106 3.22 -4.24 -4.15
N PHE A 107 3.24 -4.74 -2.90
CA PHE A 107 3.53 -6.14 -2.60
C PHE A 107 2.58 -7.14 -3.27
N LEU A 108 1.39 -6.68 -3.63
CA LEU A 108 0.35 -7.48 -4.29
C LEU A 108 0.13 -7.10 -5.75
N ALA A 109 0.92 -6.17 -6.31
CA ALA A 109 0.70 -5.62 -7.65
C ALA A 109 0.81 -6.67 -8.78
N GLU A 110 1.55 -7.76 -8.58
CA GLU A 110 1.77 -8.80 -9.61
C GLU A 110 1.59 -10.25 -9.12
N LYS A 111 1.20 -10.49 -7.87
CA LYS A 111 1.22 -11.85 -7.29
C LYS A 111 -0.14 -12.35 -6.81
N SER A 112 -0.33 -13.65 -7.02
CA SER A 112 -1.45 -14.46 -6.52
C SER A 112 -1.78 -14.14 -5.05
N LYS A 113 -3.07 -14.08 -4.69
CA LYS A 113 -3.60 -13.79 -3.34
C LYS A 113 -3.26 -14.86 -2.26
N LYS A 114 -2.57 -15.92 -2.64
CA LYS A 114 -2.14 -17.01 -1.74
C LYS A 114 -1.41 -16.57 -0.45
N PRO A 115 -0.45 -15.61 -0.44
CA PRO A 115 0.29 -15.30 0.78
C PRO A 115 -0.61 -14.65 1.84
N ILE A 116 -1.57 -13.81 1.45
CA ILE A 116 -2.56 -13.25 2.37
C ILE A 116 -3.37 -14.36 3.03
N TRP A 117 -3.81 -15.34 2.24
CA TRP A 117 -4.59 -16.46 2.77
C TRP A 117 -3.79 -17.29 3.77
N ILE A 118 -2.50 -17.54 3.50
CA ILE A 118 -1.61 -18.23 4.44
C ILE A 118 -1.48 -17.46 5.76
N LEU A 119 -1.32 -16.13 5.70
CA LEU A 119 -1.27 -15.28 6.90
C LEU A 119 -2.57 -15.36 7.72
N PHE A 120 -3.73 -15.35 7.06
CA PHE A 120 -5.01 -15.52 7.75
C PHE A 120 -5.14 -16.90 8.41
N VAL A 121 -4.63 -17.96 7.79
CA VAL A 121 -4.63 -19.30 8.39
C VAL A 121 -3.75 -19.34 9.63
N ILE A 122 -2.55 -18.78 9.57
CA ILE A 122 -1.64 -18.69 10.73
C ILE A 122 -2.32 -17.91 11.85
N HIS A 123 -2.84 -16.72 11.55
CA HIS A 123 -3.56 -15.88 12.52
C HIS A 123 -4.75 -16.60 13.15
N PHE A 124 -5.55 -17.31 12.34
CA PHE A 124 -6.69 -18.07 12.86
C PHE A 124 -6.25 -19.22 13.77
N ILE A 125 -5.16 -19.92 13.45
CA ILE A 125 -4.59 -20.94 14.33
C ILE A 125 -4.18 -20.31 15.66
N THR A 126 -3.49 -19.18 15.64
CA THR A 126 -3.06 -18.47 16.86
C THR A 126 -4.25 -18.03 17.71
N LEU A 127 -5.32 -17.52 17.09
CA LEU A 127 -6.58 -17.21 17.80
C LEU A 127 -7.20 -18.46 18.43
N CYS A 128 -7.19 -19.61 17.75
CA CYS A 128 -7.69 -20.84 18.35
C CYS A 128 -6.85 -21.30 19.55
N LEU A 129 -5.56 -20.98 19.58
CA LEU A 129 -4.69 -21.30 20.71
C LEU A 129 -5.07 -20.50 21.97
N THR A 130 -5.67 -19.32 21.84
CA THR A 130 -6.14 -18.53 23.01
C THR A 130 -7.26 -19.22 23.80
N TYR A 131 -7.82 -20.33 23.30
CA TYR A 131 -8.66 -21.24 24.08
C TYR A 131 -8.03 -21.63 25.43
N THR A 132 -6.71 -21.64 25.53
CA THR A 132 -5.99 -21.93 26.78
C THR A 132 -6.28 -20.91 27.90
N HIS A 133 -6.73 -19.70 27.56
CA HIS A 133 -7.16 -18.67 28.51
C HIS A 133 -8.65 -18.78 28.83
N GLY A 134 -9.36 -19.68 28.13
CA GLY A 134 -10.77 -20.00 28.31
C GLY A 134 -11.58 -19.75 27.05
N ILE A 135 -12.65 -20.54 26.87
CA ILE A 135 -13.52 -20.46 25.68
C ILE A 135 -14.11 -19.05 25.47
N LYS A 136 -14.39 -18.32 26.56
CA LYS A 136 -14.94 -16.96 26.47
C LYS A 136 -13.93 -15.98 25.90
N ALA A 137 -12.67 -16.06 26.30
CA ALA A 137 -11.59 -15.22 25.78
C ALA A 137 -11.41 -15.48 24.28
N MET A 138 -11.27 -16.75 23.89
CA MET A 138 -11.16 -17.14 22.47
C MET A 138 -12.32 -16.61 21.61
N LEU A 139 -13.56 -16.71 22.08
CA LEU A 139 -14.72 -16.18 21.35
C LEU A 139 -14.68 -14.64 21.24
N ILE A 140 -14.21 -13.95 22.28
CA ILE A 140 -14.01 -12.49 22.26
C ILE A 140 -12.91 -12.13 21.25
N ASP A 141 -11.78 -12.83 21.25
CA ASP A 141 -10.65 -12.57 20.34
C ASP A 141 -11.05 -12.79 18.87
N ILE A 142 -11.77 -13.87 18.59
CA ILE A 142 -12.33 -14.12 17.25
C ILE A 142 -13.31 -13.01 16.87
N GLY A 143 -14.21 -12.63 17.78
CA GLY A 143 -15.15 -11.53 17.56
C GLY A 143 -14.45 -10.20 17.28
N TYR A 144 -13.43 -9.88 18.07
CA TYR A 144 -12.60 -8.68 17.91
C TYR A 144 -11.84 -8.70 16.58
N SER A 145 -11.30 -9.86 16.20
CA SER A 145 -10.63 -10.02 14.90
C SER A 145 -11.57 -9.77 13.73
N VAL A 146 -12.78 -10.33 13.75
CA VAL A 146 -13.81 -10.09 12.71
C VAL A 146 -14.23 -8.61 12.68
N PHE A 147 -14.35 -7.97 13.84
CA PHE A 147 -14.62 -6.54 13.94
C PHE A 147 -13.50 -5.71 13.31
N CYS A 148 -12.23 -5.96 13.67
CA CYS A 148 -11.08 -5.27 13.11
C CYS A 148 -11.03 -5.42 11.58
N TYR A 149 -11.20 -6.64 11.06
CA TYR A 149 -11.27 -6.88 9.62
C TYR A 149 -12.31 -6.00 8.93
N SER A 150 -13.54 -6.00 9.46
CA SER A 150 -14.66 -5.24 8.90
C SER A 150 -14.43 -3.73 8.99
N PHE A 151 -13.92 -3.25 10.13
CA PHE A 151 -13.63 -1.84 10.37
C PHE A 151 -12.53 -1.32 9.44
N TYR A 152 -11.44 -2.08 9.28
CA TYR A 152 -10.35 -1.70 8.41
C TYR A 152 -10.71 -1.77 6.92
N LEU A 153 -11.51 -2.75 6.50
CA LEU A 153 -12.07 -2.79 5.15
C LEU A 153 -12.97 -1.59 4.87
N TRP A 154 -13.76 -1.17 5.85
CA TRP A 154 -14.61 0.01 5.74
C TRP A 154 -13.76 1.29 5.59
N ILE A 155 -12.72 1.48 6.41
CA ILE A 155 -11.76 2.58 6.28
C ILE A 155 -11.11 2.55 4.90
N TYR A 156 -10.59 1.39 4.47
CA TYR A 156 -9.98 1.22 3.16
C TYR A 156 -10.95 1.60 2.04
N SER A 157 -12.22 1.21 2.14
CA SER A 157 -13.26 1.53 1.15
C SER A 157 -13.56 3.03 1.10
N ILE A 158 -13.62 3.71 2.25
CA ILE A 158 -13.78 5.17 2.33
C ILE A 158 -12.59 5.88 1.67
N LEU A 159 -11.37 5.48 2.03
CA LEU A 159 -10.16 6.06 1.46
C LEU A 159 -10.11 5.83 -0.05
N LYS A 160 -10.39 4.60 -0.51
CA LYS A 160 -10.47 4.26 -1.93
C LYS A 160 -11.51 5.10 -2.65
N ALA A 161 -12.69 5.35 -2.06
CA ALA A 161 -13.70 6.22 -2.64
C ALA A 161 -13.21 7.67 -2.73
N LYS A 162 -12.61 8.22 -1.66
CA LYS A 162 -12.08 9.58 -1.65
C LYS A 162 -10.89 9.78 -2.59
N PHE A 163 -10.05 8.78 -2.78
CA PHE A 163 -8.94 8.83 -3.74
C PHE A 163 -9.38 8.50 -5.17
N SER A 164 -10.50 7.80 -5.35
CA SER A 164 -11.03 7.52 -6.69
C SER A 164 -11.42 8.79 -7.45
N CYS A 165 -11.69 9.91 -6.77
CA CYS A 165 -11.91 11.19 -7.46
C CYS A 165 -10.64 11.75 -8.12
N LEU A 166 -9.44 11.31 -7.69
CA LEU A 166 -8.17 11.68 -8.32
C LEU A 166 -7.94 10.94 -9.64
N ILE A 167 -8.66 9.86 -9.91
CA ILE A 167 -8.64 9.13 -11.19
C ILE A 167 -10.03 9.24 -11.79
N PRO A 168 -10.26 10.19 -12.71
CA PRO A 168 -11.59 10.44 -13.27
C PRO A 168 -12.21 9.17 -13.85
N LYS A 169 -13.52 9.00 -13.68
CA LYS A 169 -14.25 7.80 -14.14
C LYS A 169 -14.02 7.53 -15.64
N ASN A 170 -13.93 8.59 -16.43
CA ASN A 170 -13.64 8.57 -17.86
C ASN A 170 -12.25 8.01 -18.20
N VAL A 171 -11.32 7.97 -17.24
CA VAL A 171 -9.98 7.37 -17.36
C VAL A 171 -10.00 5.92 -16.88
N ARG A 172 -10.74 5.62 -15.81
CA ARG A 172 -10.78 4.29 -15.19
C ARG A 172 -11.62 3.26 -15.97
N GLU A 173 -12.70 3.71 -16.59
CA GLU A 173 -13.64 2.89 -17.40
C GLU A 173 -13.50 3.23 -18.89
N ASN A 174 -12.31 3.70 -19.29
CA ASN A 174 -12.05 4.15 -20.65
C ASN A 174 -11.96 2.95 -21.60
N ASN A 175 -13.03 2.70 -22.37
CA ASN A 175 -13.04 1.64 -23.37
C ASN A 175 -12.42 2.09 -24.71
N THR A 176 -11.97 3.33 -24.84
CA THR A 176 -11.42 3.85 -26.11
C THR A 176 -10.06 3.23 -26.43
N ILE A 177 -9.30 2.82 -25.42
CA ILE A 177 -8.11 1.95 -25.57
C ILE A 177 -8.57 0.50 -25.44
N ILE A 178 -9.19 -0.03 -26.50
CA ILE A 178 -9.83 -1.35 -26.49
C ILE A 178 -8.77 -2.45 -26.31
N GLY A 179 -8.92 -3.27 -25.27
CA GLY A 179 -8.29 -4.59 -25.15
C GLY A 179 -6.82 -4.62 -24.72
N LYS A 180 -6.22 -3.48 -24.38
CA LYS A 180 -4.82 -3.40 -23.93
C LYS A 180 -4.76 -3.20 -22.41
N PRO A 181 -4.10 -4.09 -21.64
CA PRO A 181 -3.94 -3.91 -20.20
C PRO A 181 -3.04 -2.71 -19.91
N ALA A 182 -3.23 -2.05 -18.76
CA ALA A 182 -2.29 -1.03 -18.28
C ALA A 182 -0.86 -1.60 -18.23
N GLY A 183 0.12 -0.81 -18.65
CA GLY A 183 1.53 -1.17 -18.81
C GLY A 183 1.90 -1.67 -20.21
N SER A 184 0.92 -1.91 -21.09
CA SER A 184 1.19 -2.33 -22.47
C SER A 184 1.59 -1.17 -23.39
N VAL A 185 2.20 -1.50 -24.52
CA VAL A 185 2.60 -0.54 -25.56
C VAL A 185 1.39 -0.14 -26.40
N ILE A 186 1.13 1.18 -26.49
CA ILE A 186 0.13 1.76 -27.38
C ILE A 186 0.81 2.59 -28.45
N LYS A 187 0.41 2.41 -29.71
CA LYS A 187 0.86 3.26 -30.81
C LYS A 187 -0.21 4.30 -31.07
N LEU A 188 0.16 5.57 -31.10
CA LEU A 188 -0.79 6.66 -31.37
C LEU A 188 -1.37 6.55 -32.79
N SER A 189 -0.63 5.93 -33.72
CA SER A 189 -1.09 5.55 -35.06
C SER A 189 -2.29 4.59 -35.09
N ASP A 190 -2.49 3.77 -34.06
CA ASP A 190 -3.63 2.84 -33.98
C ASP A 190 -4.97 3.57 -33.73
N TYR A 191 -4.90 4.83 -33.32
CA TYR A 191 -6.05 5.69 -33.07
C TYR A 191 -6.24 6.65 -34.25
N ASN A 192 -7.47 7.08 -34.53
CA ASN A 192 -7.83 7.99 -35.63
C ASN A 192 -7.30 9.44 -35.43
N LEU A 193 -6.03 9.59 -35.08
CA LEU A 193 -5.30 10.83 -34.91
C LEU A 193 -4.61 11.21 -36.22
N ASN A 194 -4.78 12.45 -36.64
CA ASN A 194 -3.98 13.01 -37.73
C ASN A 194 -2.53 13.26 -37.29
N GLU A 195 -1.63 13.45 -38.24
CA GLU A 195 -0.20 13.65 -37.98
C GLU A 195 0.07 14.81 -37.01
N ARG A 196 -0.61 15.95 -37.21
CA ARG A 196 -0.47 17.13 -36.33
C ARG A 196 -0.96 16.85 -34.89
N GLN A 197 -2.03 16.09 -34.72
CA GLN A 197 -2.54 15.67 -33.40
C GLN A 197 -1.53 14.77 -32.68
N ARG A 198 -0.94 13.80 -33.39
CA ARG A 198 0.09 12.91 -32.83
C ARG A 198 1.32 13.70 -32.39
N THR A 199 1.83 14.58 -33.25
CA THR A 199 2.98 15.44 -32.91
C THR A 199 2.71 16.28 -31.66
N TYR A 200 1.56 16.97 -31.59
CA TYR A 200 1.26 17.84 -30.44
C TYR A 200 1.05 17.04 -29.16
N LEU A 201 0.49 15.85 -29.26
CA LEU A 201 0.32 14.94 -28.13
C LEU A 201 1.67 14.42 -27.62
N MET A 202 2.58 14.02 -28.51
CA MET A 202 3.92 13.56 -28.13
C MET A 202 4.77 14.66 -27.50
N GLU A 203 4.71 15.88 -28.04
CA GLU A 203 5.37 17.05 -27.47
C GLU A 203 4.86 17.38 -26.06
N HIS A 204 3.56 17.18 -25.82
CA HIS A 204 2.98 17.36 -24.50
C HIS A 204 3.36 16.22 -23.53
N ILE A 205 3.38 14.96 -23.99
CA ILE A 205 3.68 13.79 -23.13
C ILE A 205 5.16 13.68 -22.80
N HIS A 206 6.04 13.76 -23.81
CA HIS A 206 7.48 13.55 -23.63
C HIS A 206 8.19 14.83 -23.20
N ASN A 207 7.90 15.96 -23.86
CA ASN A 207 8.62 17.22 -23.63
C ASN A 207 7.92 18.12 -22.61
N LYS A 208 6.73 17.73 -22.11
CA LYS A 208 5.94 18.48 -21.11
C LYS A 208 5.64 19.92 -21.52
N LEU A 209 5.56 20.17 -22.82
CA LEU A 209 5.29 21.51 -23.35
C LEU A 209 3.84 21.91 -23.05
N SER A 210 3.66 23.14 -22.57
CA SER A 210 2.37 23.79 -22.43
C SER A 210 1.77 24.15 -23.80
N TYR A 211 0.47 24.42 -23.84
CA TYR A 211 -0.19 24.85 -25.09
C TYR A 211 0.44 26.09 -25.72
N LYS A 212 0.98 26.99 -24.89
CA LYS A 212 1.63 28.21 -25.35
C LYS A 212 2.95 27.87 -26.05
N GLU A 213 3.76 27.02 -25.44
CA GLU A 213 5.05 26.58 -26.00
C GLU A 213 4.87 25.76 -27.28
N ILE A 214 3.84 24.91 -27.37
CA ILE A 214 3.48 24.21 -28.61
C ILE A 214 3.07 25.23 -29.69
N GLY A 215 2.27 26.24 -29.32
CA GLY A 215 1.87 27.31 -30.23
C GLY A 215 3.07 28.10 -30.79
N GLU A 216 4.01 28.44 -29.93
CA GLU A 216 5.25 29.14 -30.30
C GLU A 216 6.16 28.26 -31.17
N LYS A 217 6.35 26.98 -30.82
CA LYS A 217 7.21 26.04 -31.55
C LYS A 217 6.73 25.77 -32.98
N TYR A 218 5.41 25.68 -33.18
CA TYR A 218 4.82 25.37 -34.48
C TYR A 218 4.20 26.59 -35.17
N PHE A 219 4.44 27.81 -34.67
CA PHE A 219 3.91 29.07 -35.20
C PHE A 219 2.39 29.07 -35.41
N VAL A 220 1.64 28.52 -34.45
CA VAL A 220 0.18 28.48 -34.46
C VAL A 220 -0.41 29.20 -33.26
N SER A 221 -1.62 29.76 -33.43
CA SER A 221 -2.30 30.44 -32.33
C SER A 221 -2.68 29.46 -31.21
N LEU A 222 -2.71 29.96 -29.97
CA LEU A 222 -3.13 29.19 -28.79
C LEU A 222 -4.52 28.55 -28.98
N SER A 223 -5.44 29.26 -29.66
CA SER A 223 -6.78 28.77 -29.96
C SER A 223 -6.77 27.55 -30.88
N THR A 224 -5.88 27.53 -31.88
CA THR A 224 -5.70 26.38 -32.77
C THR A 224 -5.17 25.17 -32.01
N VAL A 225 -4.19 25.37 -31.12
CA VAL A 225 -3.67 24.29 -30.25
C VAL A 225 -4.78 23.72 -29.37
N LYS A 226 -5.56 24.58 -28.69
CA LYS A 226 -6.69 24.16 -27.86
C LYS A 226 -7.75 23.38 -28.66
N LYS A 227 -8.04 23.81 -29.90
CA LYS A 227 -8.99 23.11 -30.78
C LYS A 227 -8.49 21.70 -31.12
N ILE A 228 -7.20 21.57 -31.46
CA ILE A 228 -6.57 20.27 -31.74
C ILE A 228 -6.67 19.34 -30.53
N PHE A 229 -6.36 19.83 -29.32
CA PHE A 229 -6.51 19.05 -28.09
C PHE A 229 -7.97 18.69 -27.78
N ALA A 230 -8.93 19.58 -28.05
CA ALA A 230 -10.35 19.27 -27.90
C ALA A 230 -10.80 18.11 -28.81
N ASP A 231 -10.24 18.00 -30.01
CA ASP A 231 -10.53 16.88 -30.90
C ASP A 231 -9.86 15.59 -30.41
N ILE A 232 -8.63 15.67 -29.86
CA ILE A 232 -7.96 14.54 -29.20
C ILE A 232 -8.77 14.04 -28.00
N PHE A 233 -9.31 14.95 -27.19
CA PHE A 233 -10.14 14.61 -26.04
C PHE A 233 -11.37 13.79 -26.41
N LYS A 234 -12.01 14.12 -27.54
CA LYS A 234 -13.13 13.33 -28.07
C LYS A 234 -12.70 11.93 -28.50
N ILE A 235 -11.54 11.80 -29.14
CA ILE A 235 -11.01 10.50 -29.60
C ILE A 235 -10.74 9.57 -28.42
N PHE A 236 -10.18 10.10 -27.34
CA PHE A 236 -9.88 9.32 -26.13
C PHE A 236 -11.00 9.33 -25.08
N ASN A 237 -12.16 9.92 -25.38
CA ASN A 237 -13.29 10.07 -24.47
C ASN A 237 -12.89 10.63 -23.08
N VAL A 238 -12.08 11.68 -23.08
CA VAL A 238 -11.63 12.41 -21.88
C VAL A 238 -12.11 13.86 -21.94
N SER A 239 -12.18 14.53 -20.80
CA SER A 239 -12.79 15.86 -20.67
C SER A 239 -11.77 16.99 -20.67
N ASN A 240 -10.52 16.69 -20.31
CA ASN A 240 -9.45 17.66 -20.15
C ASN A 240 -8.07 17.00 -20.33
N ILE A 241 -7.02 17.82 -20.32
CA ILE A 241 -5.66 17.37 -20.55
C ILE A 241 -5.08 16.52 -19.42
N GLU A 242 -5.49 16.76 -18.18
CA GLU A 242 -5.02 15.96 -17.06
C GLU A 242 -5.64 14.56 -17.11
N GLU A 243 -6.90 14.44 -17.52
CA GLU A 243 -7.54 13.15 -17.82
C GLU A 243 -6.82 12.42 -18.96
N LEU A 244 -6.51 13.11 -20.05
CA LEU A 244 -5.76 12.54 -21.16
C LEU A 244 -4.38 12.05 -20.69
N ARG A 245 -3.70 12.85 -19.88
CA ARG A 245 -2.38 12.52 -19.32
C ARG A 245 -2.46 11.33 -18.38
N LEU A 246 -3.43 11.29 -17.48
CA LEU A 246 -3.66 10.16 -16.57
C LEU A 246 -4.03 8.88 -17.32
N LEU A 247 -4.76 9.00 -18.44
CA LEU A 247 -5.06 7.86 -19.31
C LEU A 247 -3.79 7.33 -19.97
N LEU A 248 -3.00 8.19 -20.59
CA LEU A 248 -1.83 7.79 -21.36
C LEU A 248 -0.63 7.40 -20.49
N LEU A 249 -0.52 7.91 -19.25
CA LEU A 249 0.48 7.49 -18.26
C LEU A 249 0.37 6.02 -17.86
N GLN A 250 -0.77 5.38 -18.11
CA GLN A 250 -0.97 3.96 -17.86
C GLN A 250 -0.31 3.09 -18.93
N TYR A 251 0.24 3.65 -20.01
CA TYR A 251 0.76 2.90 -21.16
C TYR A 251 2.15 3.37 -21.58
N GLN A 252 2.88 2.51 -22.29
CA GLN A 252 4.09 2.92 -23.01
C GLN A 252 3.67 3.48 -24.36
N VAL A 253 3.72 4.81 -24.52
CA VAL A 253 3.22 5.50 -25.72
C VAL A 253 4.31 5.57 -26.79
N GLU A 254 4.04 4.99 -27.96
CA GLU A 254 4.83 5.07 -29.18
C GLU A 254 4.08 5.88 -30.27
N GLU A 255 4.80 6.38 -31.28
CA GLU A 255 4.22 7.15 -32.40
C GLU A 255 3.20 6.39 -33.27
#